data_AF-A0AAW5BQD7-F1
#
_entry.id   AF-A0AAW5BQD7-F1
#
_cell.length_a   1.000
_cell.length_b   1.000
_cell.length_c   1.000
_cell.angle_alpha   90.00
_cell.angle_beta   90.00
_cell.angle_gamma   90.00
#
_symmetry.space_group_name_H-M   'P 1'
#
loop_
_entity.id
_entity.type
_entity.pdbx_description
1 polymer ?
#
loop_
_entity_poly.entity_id
_entity_poly.type
_entity_poly.pdbx_seq_one_letter_code
_entity_poly.pdbx_strand_id
1 'polypeptide(L)'
;MGPIGYADPNYAYNQRLQDYYVERAKGGIGLIITGVTTVNVDVEGIGTPGLPCVTKNPSAFVHNGNQMNERIHAYGAKIFLQMTANAGRSTMPGMVKNYISPSAQPNRFDPSVQHREMAREEIRQYTADFVKGAMVAKRAGFGGVEIHAVHEGYLLDQFAIALYNHRTDEYGGSLENRLRFATDIVKGIKKACGGDYPVSLRYSLKSCMKGLRQGALPGEDYEEAGRVL
;
A
#
# COMPACT_ATOMS: atom_id res chain seq x y z
N MET A 1 6.64 -7.96 -3.88
CA MET A 1 5.30 -8.29 -3.32
C MET A 1 5.41 -9.22 -2.11
N GLY A 2 4.64 -8.93 -1.06
CA GLY A 2 4.50 -9.83 0.09
C GLY A 2 3.60 -11.04 -0.19
N PRO A 3 3.48 -11.98 0.75
CA PRO A 3 2.76 -13.24 0.52
C PRO A 3 1.24 -13.01 0.38
N ILE A 4 0.75 -13.04 -0.85
CA ILE A 4 -0.69 -13.09 -1.20
C ILE A 4 -1.21 -14.52 -0.95
N GLY A 5 -2.47 -14.65 -0.53
CA GLY A 5 -3.11 -15.93 -0.24
C GLY A 5 -2.99 -16.36 1.22
N TYR A 6 -2.67 -15.43 2.12
CA TYR A 6 -2.44 -15.71 3.54
C TYR A 6 -3.35 -14.92 4.48
N ALA A 7 -4.46 -14.41 3.96
CA ALA A 7 -5.55 -13.92 4.78
C ALA A 7 -6.38 -15.09 5.32
N ASP A 8 -6.87 -14.99 6.55
CA ASP A 8 -7.95 -15.83 7.05
C ASP A 8 -9.33 -15.27 6.62
N PRO A 9 -10.45 -15.98 6.87
CA PRO A 9 -11.79 -15.47 6.55
C PRO A 9 -12.18 -14.17 7.25
N ASN A 10 -11.46 -13.76 8.29
CA ASN A 10 -11.64 -12.50 9.00
C ASN A 10 -10.74 -11.38 8.46
N TYR A 11 -10.03 -11.60 7.34
CA TYR A 11 -9.09 -10.65 6.75
C TYR A 11 -7.86 -10.36 7.65
N ALA A 12 -7.58 -11.22 8.63
CA ALA A 12 -6.36 -11.18 9.43
C ALA A 12 -5.31 -12.15 8.86
N TYR A 13 -4.14 -12.26 9.49
CA TYR A 13 -3.10 -13.18 9.03
C TYR A 13 -3.43 -14.61 9.42
N ASN A 14 -3.42 -15.54 8.46
CA ASN A 14 -3.52 -16.95 8.80
C ASN A 14 -2.27 -17.42 9.57
N GLN A 15 -2.39 -18.57 10.24
CA GLN A 15 -1.34 -19.11 11.10
C GLN A 15 0.00 -19.30 10.34
N ARG A 16 -0.07 -19.76 9.09
CA ARG A 16 1.12 -20.03 8.27
C ARG A 16 1.95 -18.76 8.04
N LEU A 17 1.31 -17.61 7.84
CA LEU A 17 2.01 -16.34 7.68
C LEU A 17 2.55 -15.80 9.02
N GLN A 18 1.83 -16.01 10.11
CA GLN A 18 2.35 -15.66 11.43
C GLN A 18 3.62 -16.42 11.75
N ASP A 19 3.60 -17.75 11.54
CA ASP A 19 4.77 -18.61 11.78
C ASP A 19 5.91 -18.24 10.85
N TYR A 20 5.63 -17.89 9.58
CA TYR A 20 6.65 -17.36 8.68
C TYR A 20 7.41 -16.19 9.29
N TYR A 21 6.74 -15.18 9.84
CA TYR A 21 7.42 -14.02 10.46
C TYR A 21 8.11 -14.37 11.77
N VAL A 22 7.52 -15.25 12.59
CA VAL A 22 8.15 -15.70 13.85
C VAL A 22 9.46 -16.44 13.56
N GLU A 23 9.53 -17.28 12.53
CA GLU A 23 10.78 -17.94 12.13
C GLU A 23 11.86 -16.94 11.71
N ARG A 24 11.48 -15.80 11.10
CA ARG A 24 12.43 -14.72 10.76
C ARG A 24 12.96 -14.03 12.01
N ALA A 25 12.09 -13.82 13.02
CA ALA A 25 12.50 -13.26 14.30
C ALA A 25 13.47 -14.19 15.04
N LYS A 26 13.21 -15.50 15.06
CA LYS A 26 14.12 -16.53 15.60
C LYS A 26 15.51 -16.50 14.96
N GLY A 27 15.59 -16.16 13.68
CA GLY A 27 16.84 -16.00 12.94
C GLY A 27 17.65 -14.76 13.30
N GLY A 28 17.20 -13.93 14.25
CA GLY A 28 17.93 -12.74 14.72
C GLY A 28 17.68 -11.47 13.89
N ILE A 29 16.60 -11.39 13.11
CA ILE A 29 16.24 -10.17 12.36
C ILE A 29 15.80 -9.06 13.33
N GLY A 30 16.38 -7.86 13.19
CA GLY A 30 16.04 -6.71 14.04
C GLY A 30 14.68 -6.06 13.73
N LEU A 31 14.32 -5.91 12.45
CA LEU A 31 13.05 -5.34 12.01
C LEU A 31 12.46 -6.16 10.86
N ILE A 32 11.21 -6.57 11.03
CA ILE A 32 10.38 -7.21 10.01
C ILE A 32 9.40 -6.16 9.48
N ILE A 33 9.24 -6.10 8.16
CA ILE A 33 8.16 -5.35 7.53
C ILE A 33 7.26 -6.37 6.86
N THR A 34 5.96 -6.35 7.17
CA THR A 34 5.04 -7.32 6.59
C THR A 34 4.94 -7.15 5.07
N GLY A 35 4.42 -8.18 4.42
CA GLY A 35 3.80 -8.04 3.12
C GLY A 35 2.61 -7.09 3.13
N VAL A 36 2.12 -6.82 1.92
CA VAL A 36 0.98 -5.94 1.65
C VAL A 36 -0.25 -6.33 2.47
N THR A 37 -0.75 -5.36 3.24
CA THR A 37 -2.04 -5.41 3.93
C THR A 37 -2.89 -4.26 3.42
N THR A 38 -4.05 -4.56 2.85
CA THR A 38 -4.92 -3.48 2.34
C THR A 38 -5.60 -2.74 3.48
N VAL A 39 -5.85 -1.45 3.26
CA VAL A 39 -6.69 -0.64 4.15
C VAL A 39 -8.14 -0.60 3.68
N ASN A 40 -8.44 -1.05 2.47
CA ASN A 40 -9.79 -0.99 1.91
C ASN A 40 -9.97 -2.02 0.77
N VAL A 41 -10.96 -2.91 0.92
CA VAL A 41 -11.34 -3.90 -0.09
C VAL A 41 -12.55 -3.48 -0.94
N ASP A 42 -13.27 -2.44 -0.52
CA ASP A 42 -14.58 -2.09 -1.05
C ASP A 42 -14.48 -1.11 -2.24
N VAL A 43 -13.54 -0.16 -2.24
CA VAL A 43 -13.41 0.87 -3.29
C VAL A 43 -13.09 0.24 -4.65
N GLU A 44 -12.05 -0.60 -4.72
CA GLU A 44 -11.78 -1.42 -5.91
C GLU A 44 -12.69 -2.67 -5.98
N GLY A 45 -13.32 -3.05 -4.88
CA GLY A 45 -14.13 -4.28 -4.81
C GLY A 45 -13.27 -5.53 -5.00
N ILE A 46 -12.15 -5.64 -4.28
CA ILE A 46 -11.25 -6.80 -4.32
C ILE A 46 -12.01 -8.04 -3.83
N GLY A 47 -12.10 -9.05 -4.70
CA GLY A 47 -12.77 -10.32 -4.39
C GLY A 47 -11.88 -11.27 -3.60
N THR A 48 -12.48 -11.94 -2.60
CA THR A 48 -11.99 -13.17 -1.95
C THR A 48 -10.88 -13.00 -0.90
N PRO A 49 -10.91 -13.77 0.22
CA PRO A 49 -9.89 -13.72 1.27
C PRO A 49 -8.55 -14.30 0.77
N GLY A 50 -7.69 -13.43 0.25
CA GLY A 50 -6.28 -13.71 0.00
C GLY A 50 -5.36 -12.59 0.47
N LEU A 51 -5.89 -11.37 0.61
CA LEU A 51 -5.17 -10.20 1.06
C LEU A 51 -5.69 -9.76 2.43
N PRO A 52 -4.82 -9.69 3.47
CA PRO A 52 -5.22 -9.19 4.78
C PRO A 52 -5.71 -7.75 4.68
N CYS A 53 -6.77 -7.42 5.42
CA CYS A 53 -7.36 -6.09 5.46
C CYS A 53 -7.51 -5.60 6.89
N VAL A 54 -6.70 -4.62 7.27
CA VAL A 54 -6.60 -4.13 8.65
C VAL A 54 -7.87 -3.42 9.12
N THR A 55 -8.70 -2.93 8.20
CA THR A 55 -9.91 -2.15 8.52
C THR A 55 -11.22 -2.93 8.44
N LYS A 56 -11.23 -4.12 7.79
CA LYS A 56 -12.46 -4.88 7.51
C LYS A 56 -13.01 -5.57 8.74
N ASN A 57 -12.15 -6.23 9.54
CA ASN A 57 -12.48 -6.75 10.86
C ASN A 57 -11.40 -6.36 11.88
N PRO A 58 -11.42 -5.10 12.37
CA PRO A 58 -10.36 -4.58 13.22
C PRO A 58 -10.13 -5.36 14.51
N SER A 59 -11.20 -5.89 15.13
CA SER A 59 -11.10 -6.65 16.38
C SER A 59 -10.38 -7.99 16.16
N ALA A 60 -10.74 -8.72 15.09
CA ALA A 60 -10.04 -9.95 14.72
C ALA A 60 -8.59 -9.67 14.34
N PHE A 61 -8.33 -8.59 13.59
CA PHE A 61 -6.98 -8.19 13.20
C PHE A 61 -6.11 -7.86 14.42
N VAL A 62 -6.65 -7.16 15.42
CA VAL A 62 -5.93 -6.87 16.68
C VAL A 62 -5.62 -8.15 17.45
N HIS A 63 -6.62 -9.03 17.64
CA HIS A 63 -6.42 -10.28 18.37
C HIS A 63 -5.35 -11.16 17.72
N ASN A 64 -5.45 -11.33 16.40
CA ASN A 64 -4.52 -12.10 15.60
C ASN A 64 -3.11 -11.48 15.58
N GLY A 65 -3.03 -10.17 15.29
CA GLY A 65 -1.78 -9.44 15.22
C GLY A 65 -1.04 -9.39 16.56
N ASN A 66 -1.74 -9.25 17.68
CA ASN A 66 -1.13 -9.26 19.01
C ASN A 66 -0.40 -10.57 19.30
N GLN A 67 -1.03 -11.72 19.05
CA GLN A 67 -0.41 -13.02 19.30
C GLN A 67 0.86 -13.23 18.45
N MET A 68 0.82 -12.81 17.19
CA MET A 68 1.98 -12.85 16.31
C MET A 68 3.10 -11.91 16.81
N ASN A 69 2.75 -10.67 17.12
CA ASN A 69 3.71 -9.63 17.47
C ASN A 69 4.38 -9.91 18.81
N GLU A 70 3.65 -10.45 19.80
CA GLU A 70 4.24 -10.90 21.07
C GLU A 70 5.31 -11.99 20.87
N ARG A 71 5.01 -13.00 20.03
CA ARG A 71 5.96 -14.06 19.69
C ARG A 71 7.20 -13.51 18.97
N ILE A 72 7.03 -12.52 18.09
CA ILE A 72 8.15 -11.85 17.40
C ILE A 72 9.00 -11.05 18.39
N HIS A 73 8.35 -10.27 19.25
CA HIS A 73 9.01 -9.44 20.26
C HIS A 73 9.80 -10.26 21.28
N ALA A 74 9.37 -11.49 21.58
CA ALA A 74 10.11 -12.41 22.46
C ALA A 74 11.52 -12.75 21.94
N TYR A 75 11.78 -12.60 20.64
CA TYR A 75 13.10 -12.77 20.02
C TYR A 75 13.85 -11.44 19.83
N GLY A 76 13.37 -10.34 20.41
CA GLY A 76 13.99 -9.01 20.31
C GLY A 76 13.75 -8.27 18.99
N ALA A 77 13.07 -8.89 18.03
CA ALA A 77 12.70 -8.27 16.76
C ALA A 77 11.57 -7.24 16.92
N LYS A 78 11.50 -6.26 16.02
CA LYS A 78 10.34 -5.37 15.83
C LYS A 78 9.61 -5.73 14.55
N ILE A 79 8.35 -5.33 14.45
CA ILE A 79 7.55 -5.55 13.24
C ILE A 79 6.71 -4.33 12.86
N PHE A 80 6.76 -3.95 11.58
CA PHE A 80 5.96 -2.89 10.98
C PHE A 80 4.92 -3.48 10.04
N LEU A 81 3.71 -2.90 10.07
CA LEU A 81 2.64 -3.25 9.14
C LEU A 81 2.78 -2.47 7.83
N GLN A 82 3.00 -3.15 6.71
CA GLN A 82 2.97 -2.53 5.38
C GLN A 82 1.53 -2.39 4.89
N MET A 83 1.03 -1.15 4.83
CA MET A 83 -0.32 -0.81 4.39
C MET A 83 -0.34 -0.35 2.93
N THR A 84 -1.33 -0.78 2.16
CA THR A 84 -1.46 -0.44 0.73
C THR A 84 -2.82 0.15 0.39
N ALA A 85 -2.83 1.08 -0.58
CA ALA A 85 -4.02 1.62 -1.23
C ALA A 85 -4.49 0.72 -2.39
N ASN A 86 -3.95 -0.50 -2.46
CA ASN A 86 -4.09 -1.45 -3.56
C ASN A 86 -3.36 -1.01 -4.84
N ALA A 87 -3.73 -1.60 -5.97
CA ALA A 87 -2.89 -1.62 -7.16
C ALA A 87 -3.31 -0.65 -8.27
N GLY A 88 -4.52 -0.06 -8.24
CA GLY A 88 -4.97 0.89 -9.26
C GLY A 88 -4.86 0.30 -10.67
N ARG A 89 -4.25 1.03 -11.62
CA ARG A 89 -4.01 0.55 -12.99
C ARG A 89 -3.18 -0.73 -13.12
N SER A 90 -2.48 -1.13 -12.06
CA SER A 90 -1.64 -2.33 -12.00
C SER A 90 -2.38 -3.54 -11.42
N THR A 91 -3.70 -3.47 -11.23
CA THR A 91 -4.51 -4.64 -10.85
C THR A 91 -4.75 -5.54 -12.06
N MET A 92 -4.62 -6.87 -11.91
CA MET A 92 -4.96 -7.80 -12.98
C MET A 92 -6.48 -7.79 -13.26
N PRO A 93 -6.92 -7.78 -14.53
CA PRO A 93 -8.34 -7.90 -14.87
C PRO A 93 -9.00 -9.12 -14.20
N GLY A 94 -10.21 -8.93 -13.67
CA GLY A 94 -10.98 -9.95 -12.96
C GLY A 94 -10.72 -10.04 -11.45
N MET A 95 -9.68 -9.36 -10.92
CA MET A 95 -9.40 -9.34 -9.48
C MET A 95 -10.21 -8.30 -8.70
N VAL A 96 -10.77 -7.32 -9.41
CA VAL A 96 -11.49 -6.16 -8.86
C VAL A 96 -12.78 -5.92 -9.63
N LYS A 97 -13.76 -5.31 -8.95
CA LYS A 97 -15.03 -4.90 -9.57
C LYS A 97 -14.94 -3.51 -10.18
N ASN A 98 -14.17 -2.62 -9.55
CA ASN A 98 -14.04 -1.23 -9.95
C ASN A 98 -12.60 -0.94 -10.35
N TYR A 99 -12.38 -0.65 -11.63
CA TYR A 99 -11.07 -0.23 -12.14
C TYR A 99 -10.89 1.27 -11.94
N ILE A 100 -10.05 1.63 -10.98
CA ILE A 100 -9.76 3.03 -10.62
C ILE A 100 -8.30 3.37 -10.82
N SER A 101 -8.02 4.65 -11.02
CA SER A 101 -6.67 5.22 -10.97
C SER A 101 -6.75 6.75 -10.84
N PRO A 102 -5.63 7.49 -10.71
CA PRO A 102 -5.66 8.94 -10.52
C PRO A 102 -6.34 9.70 -11.67
N SER A 103 -6.23 9.20 -12.91
CA SER A 103 -6.85 9.75 -14.11
C SER A 103 -7.32 8.64 -15.05
N ALA A 104 -8.25 8.92 -15.96
CA ALA A 104 -8.73 7.91 -16.91
C ALA A 104 -7.56 7.35 -17.76
N GLN A 105 -7.32 6.04 -17.70
CA GLN A 105 -6.19 5.41 -18.41
C GLN A 105 -6.35 3.88 -18.57
N PRO A 106 -5.65 3.26 -19.54
CA PRO A 106 -5.69 1.81 -19.73
C PRO A 106 -4.98 1.05 -18.60
N ASN A 107 -5.51 -0.14 -18.31
CA ASN A 107 -4.88 -1.11 -17.43
C ASN A 107 -3.48 -1.51 -17.93
N ARG A 108 -2.59 -1.87 -17.01
CA ARG A 108 -1.21 -2.28 -17.32
C ARG A 108 -1.14 -3.58 -18.13
N PHE A 109 -1.95 -4.57 -17.80
CA PHE A 109 -1.90 -5.92 -18.38
C PHE A 109 -2.77 -6.05 -19.62
N ASP A 110 -3.95 -5.45 -19.61
CA ASP A 110 -4.88 -5.47 -20.74
C ASP A 110 -5.39 -4.06 -21.08
N PRO A 111 -4.85 -3.42 -22.14
CA PRO A 111 -5.26 -2.07 -22.52
C PRO A 111 -6.72 -1.90 -22.90
N SER A 112 -7.45 -2.99 -23.18
CA SER A 112 -8.89 -2.91 -23.45
C SER A 112 -9.69 -2.57 -22.19
N VAL A 113 -9.15 -2.88 -21.00
CA VAL A 113 -9.74 -2.53 -19.70
C VAL A 113 -9.36 -1.11 -19.32
N GLN A 114 -10.37 -0.26 -19.12
CA GLN A 114 -10.18 1.15 -18.75
C GLN A 114 -10.37 1.36 -17.25
N HIS A 115 -9.46 2.14 -16.66
CA HIS A 115 -9.61 2.65 -15.31
C HIS A 115 -10.26 4.03 -15.36
N ARG A 116 -11.28 4.26 -14.54
CA ARG A 116 -11.85 5.60 -14.36
C ARG A 116 -10.96 6.42 -13.44
N GLU A 117 -11.07 7.73 -13.59
CA GLU A 117 -10.55 8.68 -12.61
C GLU A 117 -11.24 8.48 -11.24
N MET A 118 -10.46 8.47 -10.17
CA MET A 118 -10.98 8.42 -8.80
C MET A 118 -11.69 9.70 -8.41
N ALA A 119 -12.80 9.57 -7.69
CA ALA A 119 -13.46 10.71 -7.04
C ALA A 119 -12.64 11.18 -5.82
N ARG A 120 -12.73 12.47 -5.49
CA ARG A 120 -11.98 13.04 -4.35
C ARG A 120 -12.39 12.40 -3.03
N GLU A 121 -13.66 12.02 -2.92
CA GLU A 121 -14.26 11.31 -1.80
C GLU A 121 -13.58 9.96 -1.57
N GLU A 122 -13.24 9.24 -2.64
CA GLU A 122 -12.55 7.94 -2.57
C GLU A 122 -11.11 8.12 -2.07
N ILE A 123 -10.42 9.18 -2.52
CA ILE A 123 -9.06 9.52 -2.05
C ILE A 123 -9.08 9.86 -0.54
N ARG A 124 -10.07 10.64 -0.11
CA ARG A 124 -10.28 10.96 1.31
C ARG A 124 -10.65 9.72 2.13
N GLN A 125 -11.46 8.83 1.58
CA GLN A 125 -11.83 7.56 2.21
C GLN A 125 -10.59 6.69 2.43
N TYR A 126 -9.76 6.48 1.40
CA TYR A 126 -8.49 5.77 1.56
C TYR A 126 -7.60 6.43 2.63
N THR A 127 -7.49 7.76 2.63
CA THR A 127 -6.71 8.48 3.63
C THR A 127 -7.21 8.17 5.05
N ALA A 128 -8.53 8.24 5.27
CA ALA A 128 -9.14 7.88 6.56
C ALA A 128 -8.91 6.41 6.93
N ASP A 129 -8.96 5.50 5.95
CA ASP A 129 -8.73 4.07 6.15
C ASP A 129 -7.27 3.75 6.50
N PHE A 130 -6.29 4.46 5.93
CA PHE A 130 -4.89 4.38 6.37
C PHE A 130 -4.72 4.83 7.81
N VAL A 131 -5.35 5.94 8.20
CA VAL A 131 -5.30 6.42 9.58
C VAL A 131 -5.92 5.40 10.53
N LYS A 132 -7.11 4.88 10.21
CA LYS A 132 -7.77 3.82 10.95
C LYS A 132 -6.89 2.57 11.04
N GLY A 133 -6.30 2.16 9.92
CA GLY A 133 -5.41 1.00 9.82
C GLY A 133 -4.18 1.15 10.72
N ALA A 134 -3.56 2.33 10.76
CA ALA A 134 -2.43 2.59 11.65
C ALA A 134 -2.82 2.55 13.13
N MET A 135 -4.00 3.07 13.50
CA MET A 135 -4.50 2.96 14.87
C MET A 135 -4.74 1.50 15.26
N VAL A 136 -5.29 0.69 14.35
CA VAL A 136 -5.49 -0.75 14.54
C VAL A 136 -4.15 -1.46 14.68
N ALA A 137 -3.17 -1.16 13.82
CA ALA A 137 -1.83 -1.72 13.87
C ALA A 137 -1.15 -1.41 15.21
N LYS A 138 -1.23 -0.16 15.68
CA LYS A 138 -0.69 0.24 16.98
C LYS A 138 -1.33 -0.56 18.13
N ARG A 139 -2.65 -0.75 18.11
CA ARG A 139 -3.37 -1.58 19.12
C ARG A 139 -3.03 -3.06 19.03
N ALA A 140 -2.65 -3.54 17.84
CA ALA A 140 -2.19 -4.90 17.59
C ALA A 140 -0.70 -5.10 17.92
N GLY A 141 -0.04 -4.10 18.51
CA GLY A 141 1.36 -4.20 18.94
C GLY A 141 2.40 -4.00 17.84
N PHE A 142 2.03 -3.55 16.64
CA PHE A 142 3.02 -3.19 15.63
C PHE A 142 3.85 -1.98 16.11
N GLY A 143 5.16 -2.06 15.93
CA GLY A 143 6.08 -1.00 16.33
C GLY A 143 6.04 0.24 15.42
N GLY A 144 5.31 0.16 14.31
CA GLY A 144 5.20 1.19 13.30
C GLY A 144 4.44 0.69 12.08
N VAL A 145 4.30 1.56 11.08
CA VAL A 145 3.68 1.21 9.80
C VAL A 145 4.56 1.64 8.65
N GLU A 146 4.54 0.86 7.58
CA GLU A 146 5.10 1.26 6.28
C GLU A 146 3.97 1.55 5.31
N ILE A 147 4.02 2.70 4.65
CA ILE A 147 3.08 3.05 3.59
C ILE A 147 3.65 2.56 2.26
N HIS A 148 2.95 1.61 1.64
CA HIS A 148 3.27 1.08 0.31
C HIS A 148 2.86 2.11 -0.74
N ALA A 149 3.80 3.00 -1.08
CA ALA A 149 3.52 4.17 -1.88
C ALA A 149 4.15 4.11 -3.27
N VAL A 150 5.19 4.91 -3.49
CA VAL A 150 5.77 5.31 -4.79
C VAL A 150 6.68 4.20 -5.32
N HIS A 151 6.12 3.00 -5.50
CA HIS A 151 6.83 1.79 -5.87
C HIS A 151 5.99 0.93 -6.84
N GLU A 152 6.65 0.34 -7.84
CA GLU A 152 6.12 -0.68 -8.76
C GLU A 152 4.88 -0.28 -9.61
N GLY A 153 4.46 1.00 -9.60
CA GLY A 153 3.29 1.49 -10.34
C GLY A 153 1.95 1.18 -9.68
N TYR A 154 1.90 1.02 -8.36
CA TYR A 154 0.65 0.84 -7.59
C TYR A 154 -0.08 2.17 -7.34
N LEU A 155 -1.23 2.15 -6.66
CA LEU A 155 -2.16 3.29 -6.69
C LEU A 155 -1.52 4.61 -6.20
N LEU A 156 -0.80 4.59 -5.08
CA LEU A 156 -0.11 5.77 -4.56
C LEU A 156 1.05 6.23 -5.47
N ASP A 157 1.75 5.30 -6.13
CA ASP A 157 2.77 5.61 -7.15
C ASP A 157 2.16 6.29 -8.38
N GLN A 158 0.96 5.85 -8.77
CA GLN A 158 0.23 6.46 -9.88
C GLN A 158 -0.12 7.92 -9.58
N PHE A 159 -0.47 8.27 -8.33
CA PHE A 159 -0.69 9.67 -7.96
C PHE A 159 0.61 10.50 -8.05
N ALA A 160 1.75 9.93 -7.64
CA ALA A 160 3.03 10.64 -7.61
C ALA A 160 3.63 10.90 -9.01
N ILE A 161 3.46 9.96 -9.95
CA ILE A 161 4.09 9.99 -11.28
C ILE A 161 3.19 10.74 -12.28
N ALA A 162 3.71 11.80 -12.91
CA ALA A 162 2.98 12.65 -13.86
C ALA A 162 2.44 11.89 -15.07
N LEU A 163 3.12 10.81 -15.48
CA LEU A 163 2.68 9.94 -16.58
C LEU A 163 1.32 9.26 -16.32
N TYR A 164 0.92 9.10 -15.04
CA TYR A 164 -0.31 8.42 -14.65
C TYR A 164 -1.37 9.36 -14.05
N ASN A 165 -0.97 10.57 -13.68
CA ASN A 165 -1.81 11.53 -12.98
C ASN A 165 -1.89 12.85 -13.77
N HIS A 166 -3.00 13.00 -14.46
CA HIS A 166 -3.35 14.17 -15.26
C HIS A 166 -4.46 15.00 -14.60
N ARG A 167 -4.69 14.83 -13.30
CA ARG A 167 -5.72 15.56 -12.57
C ARG A 167 -5.39 17.05 -12.55
N THR A 168 -6.43 17.87 -12.58
CA THR A 168 -6.33 19.34 -12.48
C THR A 168 -6.79 19.86 -11.11
N ASP A 169 -7.04 18.97 -10.16
CA ASP A 169 -7.43 19.31 -8.79
C ASP A 169 -6.25 19.26 -7.81
N GLU A 170 -6.53 19.35 -6.50
CA GLU A 170 -5.53 19.37 -5.45
C GLU A 170 -4.66 18.11 -5.37
N TYR A 171 -5.00 17.05 -6.12
CA TYR A 171 -4.25 15.80 -6.18
C TYR A 171 -3.43 15.63 -7.48
N GLY A 172 -3.38 16.62 -8.38
CA GLY A 172 -2.57 16.56 -9.60
C GLY A 172 -1.93 17.89 -10.03
N GLY A 173 -1.23 17.85 -11.16
CA GLY A 173 -0.40 18.97 -11.63
C GLY A 173 0.95 19.01 -10.92
N SER A 174 1.11 19.93 -9.96
CA SER A 174 2.39 20.14 -9.28
C SER A 174 2.87 18.90 -8.51
N LEU A 175 4.18 18.77 -8.30
CA LEU A 175 4.74 17.72 -7.44
C LEU A 175 4.09 17.68 -6.06
N GLU A 176 3.84 18.85 -5.45
CA GLU A 176 3.19 18.93 -4.13
C GLU A 176 1.79 18.29 -4.16
N ASN A 177 0.98 18.61 -5.18
CA ASN A 177 -0.36 18.04 -5.32
C ASN A 177 -0.32 16.53 -5.60
N ARG A 178 0.60 16.09 -6.47
CA ARG A 178 0.79 14.66 -6.78
C ARG A 178 1.23 13.84 -5.57
N LEU A 179 2.01 14.44 -4.66
CA LEU A 179 2.41 13.82 -3.39
C LEU A 179 1.37 14.01 -2.26
N ARG A 180 0.35 14.86 -2.45
CA ARG A 180 -0.62 15.25 -1.42
C ARG A 180 -1.28 14.04 -0.77
N PHE A 181 -1.75 13.09 -1.57
CA PHE A 181 -2.38 11.86 -1.07
C PHE A 181 -1.47 11.09 -0.10
N ALA A 182 -0.20 10.87 -0.47
CA ALA A 182 0.76 10.19 0.41
C ALA A 182 1.08 11.02 1.67
N THR A 183 1.25 12.34 1.52
CA THR A 183 1.60 13.20 2.67
C THR A 183 0.43 13.35 3.65
N ASP A 184 -0.82 13.39 3.17
CA ASP A 184 -2.01 13.49 4.01
C ASP A 184 -2.23 12.22 4.83
N ILE A 185 -1.91 11.05 4.26
CA ILE A 185 -1.84 9.78 5.00
C ILE A 185 -0.85 9.89 6.16
N VAL A 186 0.39 10.31 5.90
CA VAL A 186 1.43 10.43 6.95
C VAL A 186 1.02 11.42 8.03
N LYS A 187 0.54 12.61 7.65
CA LYS A 187 0.05 13.64 8.58
C LYS A 187 -1.11 13.12 9.43
N GLY A 188 -2.07 12.43 8.82
CA GLY A 188 -3.21 11.83 9.50
C GLY A 188 -2.79 10.77 10.51
N ILE A 189 -1.85 9.89 10.14
CA ILE A 189 -1.34 8.84 11.03
C ILE A 189 -0.59 9.47 12.21
N LYS A 190 0.28 10.45 11.97
CA LYS A 190 1.00 11.15 13.03
C LYS A 190 0.04 11.86 14.00
N LYS A 191 -1.02 12.48 13.48
CA LYS A 191 -2.06 13.10 14.31
C LYS A 191 -2.81 12.08 15.19
N ALA A 192 -3.15 10.91 14.64
CA ALA A 192 -3.97 9.93 15.34
C ALA A 192 -3.16 8.98 16.26
N CYS A 193 -1.92 8.66 15.88
CA CYS A 193 -1.09 7.69 16.58
C CYS A 193 0.01 8.34 17.45
N GLY A 194 0.20 9.66 17.36
CA GLY A 194 1.23 10.43 18.06
C GLY A 194 2.46 10.68 17.19
N GLY A 195 3.13 11.81 17.43
CA GLY A 195 4.30 12.27 16.66
C GLY A 195 5.46 11.26 16.61
N ASP A 196 5.66 10.52 17.69
CA ASP A 196 6.74 9.53 17.82
C ASP A 196 6.41 8.17 17.21
N TYR A 197 5.15 7.90 16.82
CA TYR A 197 4.80 6.62 16.22
C TYR A 197 5.48 6.49 14.85
N PRO A 198 6.32 5.45 14.63
CA PRO A 198 7.07 5.33 13.38
C PRO A 198 6.16 5.13 12.16
N VAL A 199 6.43 5.92 11.12
CA VAL A 199 5.78 5.82 9.81
C VAL A 199 6.90 5.84 8.77
N SER A 200 7.13 4.72 8.09
CA SER A 200 8.02 4.66 6.92
C SER A 200 7.21 4.81 5.63
N LEU A 201 7.85 5.34 4.60
CA LEU A 201 7.30 5.42 3.25
C LEU A 201 8.19 4.58 2.34
N ARG A 202 7.61 3.62 1.61
CA ARG A 202 8.34 2.86 0.61
C ARG A 202 8.24 3.55 -0.74
N TYR A 203 9.37 4.03 -1.25
CA TYR A 203 9.45 4.70 -2.55
C TYR A 203 10.70 4.31 -3.33
N SER A 204 10.57 4.27 -4.66
CA SER A 204 11.68 4.13 -5.59
C SER A 204 12.18 5.50 -6.02
N LEU A 205 13.50 5.68 -6.10
CA LEU A 205 14.12 6.92 -6.61
C LEU A 205 14.01 7.02 -8.14
N LYS A 206 14.07 5.89 -8.84
CA LYS A 206 14.00 5.77 -10.30
C LYS A 206 12.91 4.75 -10.67
N SER A 207 12.10 5.07 -11.67
CA SER A 207 11.10 4.18 -12.27
C SER A 207 11.68 3.28 -13.36
N CYS A 208 12.79 3.68 -13.99
CA CYS A 208 13.42 2.96 -15.11
C CYS A 208 12.46 2.71 -16.29
N MET A 209 11.62 3.71 -16.60
CA MET A 209 10.64 3.65 -17.69
C MET A 209 10.97 4.67 -18.77
N LYS A 210 10.87 4.24 -20.03
CA LYS A 210 10.90 5.10 -21.22
C LYS A 210 9.50 5.56 -21.63
N GLY A 211 8.46 4.89 -21.13
CA GLY A 211 7.07 5.19 -21.41
C GLY A 211 6.14 4.09 -20.88
N LEU A 212 4.86 4.17 -21.24
CA LEU A 212 3.86 3.18 -20.83
C LEU A 212 4.22 1.80 -21.39
N ARG A 213 4.45 0.84 -20.49
CA ARG A 213 4.85 -0.55 -20.82
C ARG A 213 6.20 -0.63 -21.58
N GLN A 214 7.07 0.37 -21.40
CA GLN A 214 8.40 0.41 -21.99
C GLN A 214 9.44 0.59 -20.88
N GLY A 215 10.09 -0.51 -20.48
CA GLY A 215 11.18 -0.50 -19.51
C GLY A 215 12.52 -0.15 -20.17
N ALA A 216 13.39 0.52 -19.42
CA ALA A 216 14.78 0.69 -19.80
C ALA A 216 15.62 -0.55 -19.45
N LEU A 217 16.64 -0.84 -20.26
CA LEU A 217 17.58 -1.95 -20.02
C LEU A 217 18.85 -1.46 -19.29
N PRO A 218 19.57 -2.35 -18.57
CA PRO A 218 20.87 -2.01 -18.00
C PRO A 218 21.85 -1.52 -19.07
N GLY A 219 22.44 -0.33 -18.87
CA GLY A 219 23.40 0.27 -19.81
C GLY A 219 22.78 1.05 -20.98
N GLU A 220 21.45 1.13 -21.05
CA GLU A 220 20.74 1.95 -22.05
C GLU A 220 20.71 3.43 -21.60
N ASP A 221 21.01 4.34 -22.53
CA ASP A 221 20.74 5.77 -22.36
C ASP A 221 19.28 6.09 -22.69
N TYR A 222 18.56 6.72 -21.76
CA TYR A 222 17.16 7.09 -21.93
C TYR A 222 16.77 8.28 -21.05
N GLU A 223 15.73 9.00 -21.49
CA GLU A 223 15.02 9.97 -20.66
C GLU A 223 13.95 9.25 -19.84
N GLU A 224 13.93 9.48 -18.52
CA GLU A 224 12.97 8.84 -17.64
C GLU A 224 11.58 9.47 -17.78
N ALA A 225 10.61 8.66 -18.20
CA ALA A 225 9.24 9.12 -18.38
C ALA A 225 8.51 9.35 -17.04
N GLY A 226 7.82 10.47 -16.91
CA GLY A 226 6.79 10.70 -15.90
C GLY A 226 7.24 11.20 -14.53
N ARG A 227 8.55 11.38 -14.31
CA ARG A 227 9.09 11.92 -13.03
C ARG A 227 9.55 13.37 -13.12
N VAL A 228 9.12 14.10 -14.14
CA VAL A 228 9.34 15.55 -14.25
C VAL A 228 8.74 16.27 -13.03
N LEU A 229 9.44 17.31 -12.55
CA LEU A 229 9.04 18.13 -11.40
C LEU A 229 7.75 18.90 -11.69
#